data_AF-A0A2S2PLT8-F1
#
_entry.id   AF-A0A2S2PLT8-F1
#
_cell.length_a   1.000
_cell.length_b   1.000
_cell.length_c   1.000
_cell.angle_alpha   90.00
_cell.angle_beta   90.00
_cell.angle_gamma   90.00
#
_symmetry.space_group_name_H-M   'P 1'
#
loop_
_entity.id
_entity.type
_entity.pdbx_description
1 polymer ?
#
loop_
_entity_poly.entity_id
_entity_poly.type
_entity_poly.pdbx_seq_one_letter_code
_entity_poly.pdbx_strand_id
1 'polypeptide(L)'
;MVKHEAECLCNLIKTFKFICSVVIWYDILNHINPVSKLTQKPNFDISLALGILETLLKHLNELRSEESFEKMIIDSTALATEMGVESVFENSRGRVKPRRTRKHFDYEHNDEPVIDPKQQFKIHFYYFTLDVAINSVNDRFEQLKEHNNNFSFLYNIKKIKNLTHEELLKHCKDLQILLTDGDSTDINGIEMASAAITG
;
A
#
# COMPACT_ATOMS: atom_id res chain seq x y z
N MET A 1 1.10 1.30 38.24
CA MET A 1 1.71 1.08 36.92
C MET A 1 0.62 0.97 35.85
N VAL A 2 -0.19 -0.09 35.84
CA VAL A 2 -1.28 -0.29 34.85
C VAL A 2 -2.26 0.87 34.73
N LYS A 3 -2.70 1.46 35.86
CA LYS A 3 -3.60 2.64 35.85
C LYS A 3 -2.99 3.85 35.14
N HIS A 4 -1.71 4.12 35.38
CA HIS A 4 -1.00 5.24 34.78
C HIS A 4 -0.79 5.01 33.28
N GLU A 5 -0.46 3.78 32.86
CA GLU A 5 -0.34 3.41 31.44
C GLU A 5 -1.67 3.58 30.70
N ALA A 6 -2.77 3.13 31.30
CA ALA A 6 -4.11 3.31 30.74
C ALA A 6 -4.50 4.79 30.61
N GLU A 7 -4.17 5.61 31.61
CA GLU A 7 -4.38 7.06 31.57
C GLU A 7 -3.54 7.72 30.46
N CYS A 8 -2.28 7.33 30.28
CA CYS A 8 -1.44 7.80 29.18
C CYS A 8 -2.02 7.44 27.81
N LEU A 9 -2.46 6.19 27.62
CA LEU A 9 -3.09 5.75 26.38
C LEU A 9 -4.38 6.51 26.08
N CYS A 10 -5.22 6.70 27.10
CA CYS A 10 -6.46 7.46 26.97
C CYS A 10 -6.19 8.90 26.52
N ASN A 11 -5.17 9.55 27.09
CA ASN A 11 -4.77 10.89 26.67
C ASN A 11 -4.23 10.92 25.23
N LEU A 12 -3.51 9.89 24.80
CA LEU A 12 -2.99 9.79 23.44
C LEU A 12 -4.10 9.59 22.40
N ILE A 13 -5.07 8.72 22.68
CA ILE A 13 -6.22 8.44 21.80
C ILE A 13 -7.11 9.67 21.64
N LYS A 14 -7.17 10.52 22.66
CA LYS A 14 -7.93 11.79 22.64
C LYS A 14 -7.20 12.94 21.93
N THR A 15 -6.01 12.72 21.38
CA THR A 15 -5.32 13.78 20.65
C THR A 15 -5.90 13.97 19.25
N PHE A 16 -5.92 15.22 18.78
CA PHE A 16 -6.33 15.50 17.39
C PHE A 16 -5.47 14.76 16.36
N LYS A 17 -4.16 14.64 16.62
CA LYS A 17 -3.23 13.85 15.79
C LYS A 17 -3.70 12.39 15.63
N PHE A 18 -4.15 11.76 16.71
CA PHE A 18 -4.66 10.39 16.66
C PHE A 18 -5.95 10.29 15.83
N ILE A 19 -6.87 11.24 15.99
CA ILE A 19 -8.11 11.30 15.19
C ILE A 19 -7.77 11.42 13.70
N CYS A 20 -6.88 12.35 13.33
CA CYS A 20 -6.40 12.50 11.95
C CYS A 20 -5.80 11.19 11.43
N SER A 21 -4.95 10.53 12.23
CA SER A 21 -4.37 9.25 11.85
C SER A 21 -5.44 8.18 11.59
N VAL A 22 -6.48 8.10 12.42
CA VAL A 22 -7.57 7.14 12.26
C VAL A 22 -8.38 7.41 11.00
N VAL A 23 -8.70 8.67 10.70
CA VAL A 23 -9.44 9.05 9.48
C VAL A 23 -8.66 8.63 8.24
N ILE A 24 -7.35 8.93 8.20
CA ILE A 24 -6.47 8.52 7.10
C ILE A 24 -6.41 7.00 6.96
N TRP A 25 -6.18 6.29 8.07
CA TRP A 25 -6.11 4.82 8.06
C TRP A 25 -7.43 4.18 7.64
N TYR A 26 -8.57 4.73 8.05
CA TYR A 26 -9.89 4.24 7.66
C TYR A 26 -10.07 4.30 6.15
N ASP A 27 -9.72 5.42 5.51
CA ASP A 27 -9.84 5.55 4.04
C ASP A 27 -8.96 4.52 3.31
N ILE A 28 -7.68 4.41 3.70
CA ILE A 28 -6.73 3.46 3.13
C ILE A 28 -7.23 2.02 3.27
N LEU A 29 -7.62 1.61 4.49
CA LEU A 29 -8.03 0.25 4.77
C LEU A 29 -9.35 -0.11 4.08
N ASN A 30 -10.27 0.84 3.94
CA ASN A 30 -11.53 0.61 3.22
C ASN A 30 -11.31 0.33 1.74
N HIS A 31 -10.38 1.04 1.09
CA HIS A 31 -10.05 0.80 -0.32
C HIS A 31 -9.24 -0.50 -0.51
N ILE A 32 -8.45 -0.91 0.48
CA ILE A 32 -7.73 -2.20 0.47
C ILE A 32 -8.68 -3.38 0.68
N ASN A 33 -9.74 -3.21 1.47
CA ASN A 33 -10.64 -4.29 1.90
C ASN A 33 -11.26 -5.11 0.74
N PRO A 34 -11.75 -4.53 -0.37
CA PRO A 34 -12.22 -5.29 -1.52
C PRO A 34 -11.17 -6.24 -2.10
N VAL A 35 -9.92 -5.78 -2.25
CA VAL A 35 -8.82 -6.61 -2.74
C VAL A 35 -8.56 -7.75 -1.76
N SER A 36 -8.46 -7.43 -0.46
CA SER A 36 -8.23 -8.42 0.60
C SER A 36 -9.33 -9.49 0.65
N LYS A 37 -10.59 -9.09 0.53
CA LYS A 37 -11.73 -10.03 0.46
C LYS A 37 -11.69 -10.88 -0.80
N LEU A 38 -11.28 -10.31 -1.93
CA LEU A 38 -11.20 -11.05 -3.18
C LEU A 38 -10.10 -12.11 -3.13
N THR A 39 -8.90 -11.76 -2.66
CA THR A 39 -7.74 -12.67 -2.59
C THR A 39 -7.96 -13.82 -1.61
N GLN A 40 -8.85 -13.67 -0.65
CA GLN A 40 -9.21 -14.71 0.31
C GLN A 40 -10.34 -15.64 -0.17
N LYS A 41 -10.97 -15.37 -1.32
CA LYS A 41 -12.00 -16.27 -1.85
C LYS A 41 -11.38 -17.55 -2.38
N PRO A 42 -12.02 -18.72 -2.19
CA PRO A 42 -11.53 -19.98 -2.74
C PRO A 42 -11.48 -19.97 -4.27
N ASN A 43 -12.43 -19.25 -4.91
CA ASN A 43 -12.49 -19.07 -6.36
C ASN A 43 -11.85 -17.73 -6.74
N PHE A 44 -10.57 -17.58 -6.46
CA PHE A 44 -9.83 -16.35 -6.72
C PHE A 44 -9.61 -16.14 -8.23
N ASP A 45 -10.18 -15.07 -8.79
CA ASP A 45 -9.92 -14.65 -10.16
C ASP A 45 -8.81 -13.59 -10.18
N ILE A 46 -7.64 -13.99 -10.65
CA ILE A 46 -6.46 -13.13 -10.75
C ILE A 46 -6.70 -11.95 -11.69
N SER A 47 -7.44 -12.16 -12.80
CA SER A 47 -7.72 -11.07 -13.77
C SER A 47 -8.60 -10.00 -13.14
N LEU A 48 -9.62 -10.42 -12.38
CA LEU A 48 -10.47 -9.50 -11.62
C LEU A 48 -9.66 -8.78 -10.53
N ALA A 49 -8.76 -9.49 -9.84
CA ALA A 49 -7.92 -8.91 -8.80
C ALA A 49 -6.99 -7.81 -9.32
N LEU A 50 -6.40 -8.01 -10.51
CA LEU A 50 -5.57 -7.00 -11.16
C LEU A 50 -6.36 -5.71 -11.43
N GLY A 51 -7.60 -5.80 -11.91
CA GLY A 51 -8.43 -4.60 -12.14
C GLY A 51 -8.77 -3.83 -10.86
N ILE A 52 -9.07 -4.53 -9.76
CA ILE A 52 -9.32 -3.86 -8.47
C ILE A 52 -8.02 -3.27 -7.89
N LEU A 53 -6.89 -3.96 -8.03
CA LEU A 53 -5.58 -3.46 -7.60
C LEU A 53 -5.18 -2.19 -8.36
N GLU A 54 -5.41 -2.13 -9.67
CA GLU A 54 -5.18 -0.92 -10.47
C GLU A 54 -6.04 0.25 -9.98
N THR A 55 -7.31 -0.01 -9.66
CA THR A 55 -8.22 0.98 -9.09
C THR A 55 -7.74 1.47 -7.71
N LEU A 56 -7.28 0.55 -6.85
CA LEU A 56 -6.70 0.87 -5.55
C LEU A 56 -5.45 1.74 -5.67
N LEU A 57 -4.53 1.39 -6.58
CA LEU A 57 -3.32 2.16 -6.81
C LEU A 57 -3.63 3.58 -7.29
N LYS A 58 -4.58 3.72 -8.21
CA LYS A 58 -5.04 5.04 -8.65
C LYS A 58 -5.57 5.86 -7.48
N HIS A 59 -6.43 5.28 -6.64
CA HIS A 59 -6.97 5.94 -5.45
C HIS A 59 -5.86 6.39 -4.48
N LEU A 60 -4.90 5.51 -4.16
CA LEU A 60 -3.81 5.86 -3.24
C LEU A 60 -2.92 7.00 -3.78
N ASN A 61 -2.68 7.02 -5.10
CA ASN A 61 -1.92 8.10 -5.73
C ASN A 61 -2.68 9.44 -5.72
N GLU A 62 -3.99 9.42 -5.97
CA GLU A 62 -4.85 10.61 -5.88
C GLU A 62 -4.94 11.13 -4.43
N LEU A 63 -5.06 10.20 -3.47
CA LEU A 63 -5.04 10.49 -2.05
C LEU A 63 -3.71 11.12 -1.63
N ARG A 64 -2.59 10.79 -2.29
CA ARG A 64 -1.27 11.38 -2.05
C ARG A 64 -1.11 12.80 -2.61
N SER A 65 -2.13 13.64 -2.45
CA SER A 65 -2.13 15.06 -2.83
C SER A 65 -2.29 15.98 -1.63
N GLU A 66 -1.94 17.25 -1.80
CA GLU A 66 -2.18 18.27 -0.77
C GLU A 66 -3.68 18.58 -0.59
N GLU A 67 -4.45 18.55 -1.67
CA GLU A 67 -5.90 18.76 -1.63
C GLU A 67 -6.60 17.69 -0.77
N SER A 68 -6.26 16.41 -1.00
CA SER A 68 -6.76 15.31 -0.20
C SER A 68 -6.36 15.41 1.27
N PHE A 69 -5.15 15.89 1.56
CA PHE A 69 -4.70 16.10 2.93
C PHE A 69 -5.59 17.12 3.63
N GLU A 70 -5.85 18.28 3.02
CA GLU A 70 -6.71 19.31 3.61
C GLU A 70 -8.14 18.82 3.81
N LYS A 71 -8.67 18.02 2.88
CA LYS A 71 -9.98 17.36 3.06
C LYS A 71 -9.99 16.44 4.27
N MET A 72 -8.95 15.60 4.45
CA MET A 72 -8.84 14.72 5.62
C MET A 72 -8.75 15.50 6.93
N ILE A 73 -8.10 16.68 6.92
CA ILE A 73 -8.08 17.56 8.09
C ILE A 73 -9.46 18.15 8.40
N ILE A 74 -10.24 18.53 7.39
CA ILE A 74 -11.61 18.99 7.57
C ILE A 74 -12.47 17.88 8.18
N ASP A 75 -12.42 16.68 7.61
CA ASP A 75 -13.18 15.52 8.09
C ASP A 75 -12.79 15.15 9.54
N SER A 76 -11.48 15.20 9.84
CA SER A 76 -10.96 14.97 11.19
C SER A 76 -11.39 16.05 12.18
N THR A 77 -11.50 17.30 11.73
CA THR A 77 -11.97 18.43 12.55
C THR A 77 -13.45 18.30 12.90
N ALA A 78 -14.28 17.89 11.95
CA ALA A 78 -15.68 17.59 12.18
C ALA A 78 -15.82 16.45 13.22
N LEU A 79 -15.09 15.35 13.02
CA LEU A 79 -15.09 14.22 13.96
C LEU A 79 -14.57 14.61 15.36
N ALA A 80 -13.50 15.40 15.44
CA ALA A 80 -12.99 15.89 16.72
C ALA A 80 -14.02 16.75 17.47
N THR A 81 -14.75 17.59 16.74
CA THR A 81 -15.81 18.44 17.31
C THR A 81 -16.94 17.58 17.90
N GLU A 82 -17.38 16.55 17.18
CA GLU A 82 -18.37 15.58 17.67
C GLU A 82 -17.90 14.84 18.93
N MET A 83 -16.61 14.54 19.01
CA MET A 83 -15.99 13.87 20.16
C MET A 83 -15.63 14.81 21.33
N GLY A 84 -15.86 16.12 21.19
CA GLY A 84 -15.50 17.11 22.20
C GLY A 84 -14.00 17.28 22.40
N VAL A 85 -13.20 17.02 21.35
CA VAL A 85 -11.75 17.14 21.32
C VAL A 85 -11.35 18.42 20.60
N GLU A 86 -10.38 19.15 21.16
CA GLU A 86 -9.82 20.35 20.54
C GLU A 86 -9.03 20.00 19.26
N SER A 87 -9.36 20.64 18.14
CA SER A 87 -8.80 20.37 16.81
C SER A 87 -7.46 21.07 16.56
N VAL A 88 -6.51 20.90 17.47
CA VAL A 88 -5.19 21.55 17.42
C VAL A 88 -4.08 20.53 17.34
N PHE A 89 -3.13 20.77 16.44
CA PHE A 89 -1.90 19.99 16.37
C PHE A 89 -0.95 20.38 17.51
N GLU A 90 -0.93 19.57 18.57
CA GLU A 90 0.00 19.79 19.67
C GLU A 90 1.46 19.67 19.21
N ASN A 91 2.32 20.59 19.65
CA ASN A 91 3.77 20.38 19.61
C ASN A 91 4.10 19.07 20.33
N SER A 92 4.98 18.24 19.74
CA SER A 92 5.36 16.98 20.39
C SER A 92 5.89 17.27 21.80
N ARG A 93 5.19 16.79 22.83
CA ARG A 93 5.58 16.93 24.25
C ARG A 93 6.91 16.24 24.57
N GLY A 94 7.48 15.50 23.60
CA GLY A 94 8.81 14.91 23.67
C GLY A 94 9.87 15.92 23.25
N ARG A 95 10.65 16.37 24.23
CA ARG A 95 12.03 16.88 24.16
C ARG A 95 12.68 16.75 22.77
N VAL A 96 12.34 17.60 21.80
CA VAL A 96 13.33 18.02 20.82
C VAL A 96 14.23 18.95 21.60
N LYS A 97 15.13 18.39 22.41
CA LYS A 97 16.30 19.15 22.82
C LYS A 97 16.98 19.43 21.49
N PRO A 98 17.07 20.70 21.05
CA PRO A 98 17.87 20.97 19.87
C PRO A 98 19.23 20.34 20.10
N ARG A 99 19.68 19.56 19.12
CA ARG A 99 21.01 18.99 19.13
C ARG A 99 21.92 20.19 19.28
N ARG A 100 22.51 20.39 20.47
CA ARG A 100 23.55 21.40 20.68
C ARG A 100 24.78 20.93 19.89
N THR A 101 24.79 21.17 18.59
CA THR A 101 26.02 21.24 17.82
C THR A 101 26.88 22.30 18.51
N ARG A 102 28.12 21.95 18.83
CA ARG A 102 29.05 22.93 19.40
C ARG A 102 29.26 24.00 18.33
N LYS A 103 28.86 25.24 18.63
CA LYS A 103 29.22 26.39 17.81
C LYS A 103 30.74 26.51 17.84
N HIS A 104 31.37 26.58 16.68
CA HIS A 104 32.79 26.90 16.60
C HIS A 104 33.00 28.42 16.59
N PHE A 105 31.98 29.19 16.18
CA PHE A 105 32.01 30.64 16.10
C PHE A 105 30.68 31.28 16.54
N ASP A 106 30.77 32.45 17.17
CA ASP A 106 29.62 33.17 17.75
C ASP A 106 28.63 33.74 16.70
N TYR A 107 29.01 33.77 15.42
CA TYR A 107 28.14 34.23 14.32
C TYR A 107 27.28 33.11 13.71
N GLU A 108 27.45 31.84 14.12
CA GLU A 108 26.62 30.74 13.66
C GLU A 108 25.20 30.85 14.26
N HIS A 109 24.22 31.08 13.39
CA HIS A 109 22.79 31.01 13.75
C HIS A 109 22.40 29.55 13.96
N ASN A 110 21.48 29.26 14.90
CA ASN A 110 20.97 27.90 15.04
C ASN A 110 20.02 27.65 13.86
N ASP A 111 20.38 26.73 12.96
CA ASP A 111 19.45 26.16 11.98
C ASP A 111 18.52 25.17 12.71
N GLU A 112 17.65 25.69 13.58
CA GLU A 112 16.51 24.92 14.08
C GLU A 112 15.32 25.22 13.17
N PRO A 113 14.95 24.31 12.25
CA PRO A 113 13.72 24.52 11.51
C PRO A 113 12.56 24.45 12.50
N VAL A 114 11.88 25.56 12.72
CA VAL A 114 10.57 25.58 13.38
C VAL A 114 9.59 24.94 12.40
N ILE A 115 9.49 23.61 12.44
CA ILE A 115 8.53 22.88 11.62
C ILE A 115 7.18 22.96 12.34
N ASP A 116 6.23 23.65 11.71
CA ASP A 116 4.83 23.67 12.13
C ASP A 116 4.31 22.24 12.42
N PRO A 117 3.65 21.96 13.56
CA PRO A 117 3.18 20.63 13.93
C PRO A 117 2.26 19.97 12.90
N LYS A 118 1.45 20.74 12.17
CA LYS A 118 0.62 20.23 11.08
C LYS A 118 1.50 19.81 9.91
N GLN A 119 2.47 20.64 9.52
CA GLN A 119 3.46 20.29 8.49
C GLN A 119 4.30 19.06 8.89
N GLN A 120 4.69 18.93 10.15
CA GLN A 120 5.41 17.77 10.65
C GLN A 120 4.58 16.50 10.49
N PHE A 121 3.28 16.55 10.86
CA PHE A 121 2.35 15.43 10.68
C PHE A 121 2.15 15.10 9.20
N LYS A 122 1.99 16.11 8.33
CA LYS A 122 1.85 15.94 6.89
C LYS A 122 3.04 15.18 6.28
N ILE A 123 4.26 15.56 6.63
CA ILE A 123 5.47 14.93 6.09
C ILE A 123 5.71 13.54 6.70
N HIS A 124 5.80 13.46 8.03
CA HIS A 124 6.30 12.27 8.72
C HIS A 124 5.25 11.19 8.92
N PHE A 125 3.96 11.54 8.85
CA PHE A 125 2.88 10.58 8.99
C PHE A 125 2.12 10.43 7.69
N TYR A 126 1.51 11.49 7.16
CA TYR A 126 0.61 11.38 6.01
C TYR A 126 1.31 10.88 4.75
N TYR A 127 2.31 11.62 4.23
CA TYR A 127 3.03 11.20 3.03
C TYR A 127 3.81 9.91 3.26
N PHE A 128 4.49 9.78 4.40
CA PHE A 128 5.21 8.55 4.73
C PHE A 128 4.30 7.30 4.70
N THR A 129 3.12 7.37 5.33
CA THR A 129 2.18 6.23 5.37
C THR A 129 1.67 5.89 3.97
N LEU A 130 1.33 6.91 3.17
CA LEU A 130 0.88 6.72 1.80
C LEU A 130 1.98 6.16 0.89
N ASP A 131 3.21 6.64 1.01
CA ASP A 131 4.36 6.14 0.26
C ASP A 131 4.60 4.65 0.57
N VAL A 132 4.55 4.26 1.84
CA VAL A 132 4.67 2.86 2.25
C VAL A 132 3.51 2.03 1.70
N ALA A 133 2.27 2.52 1.78
CA ALA A 133 1.10 1.82 1.26
C ALA A 133 1.17 1.63 -0.27
N ILE A 134 1.50 2.70 -1.01
CA ILE A 134 1.63 2.68 -2.48
C ILE A 134 2.71 1.69 -2.90
N ASN A 135 3.91 1.78 -2.32
CA ASN A 135 5.00 0.86 -2.67
C ASN A 135 4.64 -0.58 -2.35
N SER A 136 4.04 -0.84 -1.18
CA SER A 136 3.64 -2.19 -0.79
C SER A 136 2.53 -2.78 -1.66
N VAL A 137 1.62 -1.95 -2.18
CA VAL A 137 0.57 -2.41 -3.11
C VAL A 137 1.15 -2.61 -4.52
N ASN A 138 2.01 -1.71 -5.00
CA ASN A 138 2.72 -1.87 -6.27
C ASN A 138 3.53 -3.17 -6.28
N ASP A 139 4.41 -3.40 -5.31
CA ASP A 139 5.23 -4.62 -5.30
C ASP A 139 4.40 -5.91 -5.41
N ARG A 140 3.22 -5.96 -4.77
CA ARG A 140 2.29 -7.10 -4.88
C ARG A 140 1.54 -7.13 -6.21
N PHE A 141 1.18 -5.98 -6.75
CA PHE A 141 0.50 -5.86 -8.04
C PHE A 141 1.40 -6.36 -9.18
N GLU A 142 2.66 -5.92 -9.20
CA GLU A 142 3.67 -6.34 -10.17
C GLU A 142 3.89 -7.86 -10.11
N GLN A 143 4.02 -8.44 -8.91
CA GLN A 143 4.13 -9.89 -8.74
C GLN A 143 2.91 -10.66 -9.26
N LEU A 144 1.70 -10.19 -8.94
CA LEU A 144 0.46 -10.81 -9.43
C LEU A 144 0.32 -10.68 -10.95
N LYS A 145 0.75 -9.54 -11.52
CA LYS A 145 0.71 -9.28 -12.95
C LYS A 145 1.69 -10.18 -13.70
N GLU A 146 2.90 -10.33 -13.19
CA GLU A 146 3.89 -11.26 -13.74
C GLU A 146 3.39 -12.70 -13.69
N HIS A 147 2.88 -13.15 -12.54
CA HIS A 147 2.25 -14.45 -12.40
C HIS A 147 1.10 -14.62 -13.40
N ASN A 148 0.23 -13.63 -13.54
CA ASN A 148 -0.86 -13.69 -14.51
C ASN A 148 -0.35 -13.80 -15.94
N ASN A 149 0.70 -13.08 -16.32
CA ASN A 149 1.26 -13.17 -17.68
C ASN A 149 1.81 -14.56 -17.97
N ASN A 150 2.46 -15.19 -16.99
CA ASN A 150 3.08 -16.50 -17.16
C ASN A 150 2.07 -17.66 -17.11
N PHE A 151 1.06 -17.58 -16.24
CA PHE A 151 0.17 -18.71 -15.94
C PHE A 151 -1.27 -18.53 -16.46
N SER A 152 -1.67 -17.34 -16.95
CA SER A 152 -3.08 -17.08 -17.30
C SER A 152 -3.68 -17.94 -18.39
N PHE A 153 -2.85 -18.46 -19.29
CA PHE A 153 -3.34 -19.39 -20.29
C PHE A 153 -3.86 -20.68 -19.63
N LEU A 154 -3.26 -21.16 -18.53
CA LEU A 154 -3.69 -22.40 -17.85
C LEU A 154 -5.11 -22.33 -17.27
N TYR A 155 -5.48 -21.20 -16.65
CA TYR A 155 -6.79 -21.05 -16.00
C TYR A 155 -7.84 -20.36 -16.86
N ASN A 156 -7.47 -19.81 -18.02
CA ASN A 156 -8.42 -19.19 -18.94
C ASN A 156 -8.70 -20.07 -20.16
N ILE A 157 -9.43 -21.18 -19.93
CA ILE A 157 -9.79 -22.17 -20.96
C ILE A 157 -10.50 -21.52 -22.17
N LYS A 158 -11.30 -20.47 -21.94
CA LYS A 158 -11.95 -19.72 -23.02
C LYS A 158 -10.93 -19.02 -23.92
N LYS A 159 -9.87 -18.44 -23.35
CA LYS A 159 -8.77 -17.86 -24.12
C LYS A 159 -7.97 -18.95 -24.85
N ILE A 160 -7.68 -20.09 -24.21
CA ILE A 160 -6.96 -21.21 -24.86
C ILE A 160 -7.64 -21.63 -26.17
N LYS A 161 -8.97 -21.77 -26.16
CA LYS A 161 -9.74 -22.17 -27.35
C LYS A 161 -9.62 -21.20 -28.53
N ASN A 162 -9.24 -19.96 -28.26
CA ASN A 162 -9.06 -18.92 -29.26
C ASN A 162 -7.59 -18.72 -29.64
N LEU A 163 -6.64 -19.38 -28.97
CA LEU A 163 -5.23 -19.34 -29.33
C LEU A 163 -4.96 -20.26 -30.51
N THR A 164 -4.10 -19.83 -31.41
CA THR A 164 -3.51 -20.70 -32.42
C THR A 164 -2.58 -21.73 -31.77
N HIS A 165 -2.31 -22.83 -32.47
CA HIS A 165 -1.34 -23.82 -32.00
C HIS A 165 0.04 -23.21 -31.73
N GLU A 166 0.47 -22.28 -32.58
CA GLU A 166 1.76 -21.59 -32.46
C GLU A 166 1.82 -20.73 -31.19
N GLU A 167 0.75 -19.97 -30.89
CA GLU A 167 0.66 -19.16 -29.67
C GLU A 167 0.62 -20.03 -28.41
N LEU A 168 -0.16 -21.12 -28.43
CA LEU A 168 -0.23 -22.06 -27.32
C LEU A 168 1.12 -22.73 -27.06
N LEU A 169 1.80 -23.19 -28.12
CA LEU A 169 3.12 -23.80 -28.02
C LEU A 169 4.16 -22.80 -27.48
N LYS A 170 4.08 -21.53 -27.90
CA LYS A 170 4.92 -20.46 -27.36
C LYS A 170 4.70 -20.31 -25.85
N HIS A 171 3.46 -20.17 -25.39
CA HIS A 171 3.15 -20.08 -23.96
C HIS A 171 3.64 -21.30 -23.16
N CYS A 172 3.50 -22.51 -23.70
CA CYS A 172 3.99 -23.72 -23.05
C CYS A 172 5.52 -23.78 -22.97
N LYS A 173 6.24 -23.30 -23.99
CA LYS A 173 7.71 -23.20 -23.97
C LYS A 173 8.21 -22.10 -23.05
N ASP A 174 7.55 -20.95 -23.02
CA ASP A 174 7.88 -19.86 -22.11
C ASP A 174 7.70 -20.33 -20.65
N LEU A 175 6.62 -21.06 -20.37
CA LEU A 175 6.40 -21.66 -19.05
C LEU A 175 7.45 -22.73 -18.72
N GLN A 176 7.85 -23.56 -19.69
CA GLN A 176 8.93 -24.53 -19.49
C GLN A 176 10.21 -23.82 -19.05
N ILE A 177 10.63 -22.76 -19.76
CA ILE A 177 11.84 -22.00 -19.43
C ILE A 177 11.72 -21.40 -18.02
N LEU A 178 10.57 -20.85 -17.65
CA LEU A 178 10.32 -20.28 -16.33
C LEU A 178 10.48 -21.30 -15.20
N LEU A 179 10.14 -22.57 -15.47
CA LEU A 179 10.21 -23.68 -14.52
C LEU A 179 11.46 -24.56 -14.71
N THR A 180 12.48 -24.04 -15.40
CA THR A 180 13.79 -24.69 -15.51
C THR A 180 14.76 -24.08 -14.50
N ASP A 181 15.39 -24.94 -13.69
CA ASP A 181 16.55 -24.57 -12.88
C ASP A 181 17.77 -25.40 -13.29
N GLY A 182 18.73 -24.73 -13.94
CA GLY A 182 19.89 -25.40 -14.55
C GLY A 182 19.48 -26.40 -15.63
N ASP A 183 19.83 -27.67 -15.41
CA ASP A 183 19.48 -28.78 -16.33
C ASP A 183 18.16 -29.49 -15.93
N SER A 184 17.56 -29.10 -14.80
CA SER A 184 16.31 -29.69 -14.32
C SER A 184 15.12 -28.88 -14.82
N THR A 185 14.12 -29.55 -15.39
CA THR A 185 12.91 -28.91 -15.92
C THR A 185 11.68 -29.65 -15.42
N ASP A 186 10.74 -28.92 -14.79
CA ASP A 186 9.53 -29.53 -14.21
C ASP A 186 8.50 -29.96 -15.25
N ILE A 187 8.50 -29.33 -16.44
CA ILE A 187 7.50 -29.57 -17.50
C ILE A 187 8.13 -29.65 -18.90
N ASN A 188 7.48 -30.38 -19.81
CA ASN A 188 7.81 -30.36 -21.23
C ASN A 188 6.75 -29.56 -22.00
N GLY A 189 7.12 -28.39 -22.52
CA GLY A 189 6.21 -27.48 -23.20
C GLY A 189 5.63 -28.05 -24.50
N ILE A 190 6.34 -28.94 -25.19
CA ILE A 190 5.85 -29.59 -26.42
C ILE A 190 4.76 -30.60 -26.07
N GLU A 191 5.03 -31.45 -25.08
CA GLU A 191 4.06 -32.45 -24.61
C GLU A 191 2.79 -31.76 -24.08
N MET A 192 2.96 -30.71 -23.29
CA MET A 192 1.83 -29.94 -22.73
C MET A 192 0.96 -29.30 -23.81
N ALA A 193 1.55 -28.69 -24.85
CA ALA A 193 0.80 -28.11 -25.97
C ALA A 193 0.05 -29.17 -26.77
N SER A 194 0.64 -30.37 -26.96
CA SER A 194 -0.01 -31.47 -27.66
C SER A 194 -1.21 -32.05 -26.89
N ALA A 195 -1.09 -32.18 -25.56
CA ALA A 195 -2.16 -32.67 -24.71
C ALA A 195 -3.38 -31.74 -24.71
N ALA A 196 -3.17 -30.42 -24.77
CA ALA A 196 -4.23 -29.42 -24.78
C ALA A 196 -5.09 -29.40 -26.06
N ILE A 197 -4.63 -30.04 -27.15
CA ILE A 197 -5.35 -30.09 -28.45
C ILE A 197 -6.12 -31.40 -28.61
N THR A 198 -5.72 -32.44 -27.86
CA THR A 198 -6.25 -33.80 -28.02
C THR A 198 -7.47 -34.07 -27.12
N GLY A 199 -7.74 -33.19 -26.14
CA GLY A 199 -8.90 -33.26 -25.24
C GLY A 199 -9.96 -32.21 -25.55
#